data_AF-A0A5K0W6H8-F1
#
_entry.id   AF-A0A5K0W6H8-F1
#
_cell.length_a   1.000
_cell.length_b   1.000
_cell.length_c   1.000
_cell.angle_alpha   90.00
_cell.angle_beta   90.00
_cell.angle_gamma   90.00
#
_symmetry.space_group_name_H-M   'P 1'
#
loop_
_entity.id
_entity.type
_entity.pdbx_description
1 polymer ?
#
loop_
_entity_poly.entity_id
_entity_poly.type
_entity_poly.pdbx_seq_one_letter_code
_entity_poly.pdbx_strand_id
1 'polypeptide(L)'
;CFAFSSLYPRQRLISKNELKISWVRNCFLKNDRMNMMLQLADGYFRELSSRTYLQAAVDKNNAYYVPKMAHDLFRFFAGEEYLTVEMPNGISLKTRHLFLDYKVNRVLFGAASPFQENSHIGQLRTLRLLDKMPFSGGLSNLVRSLASLTLFDLGKVGIRALPKAVKNMKHLRHLILSHNPITELLTSVASLCSLEILDLIGCSSLKELPQKINQMSSLRYLELGGTHKIRSLPE
;
A
#
# COMPACT_ATOMS: atom_id res chain seq x y z
N CYS A 1 -4.78 3.51 -13.62
CA CYS A 1 -3.30 3.41 -13.77
C CYS A 1 -2.63 4.79 -13.70
N PHE A 2 -2.92 5.71 -14.62
CA PHE A 2 -2.32 7.07 -14.66
C PHE A 2 -2.35 7.84 -13.32
N ALA A 3 -3.53 8.01 -12.74
CA ALA A 3 -3.69 8.71 -11.45
C ALA A 3 -3.04 7.99 -10.25
N PHE A 4 -2.76 6.70 -10.34
CA PHE A 4 -1.99 5.98 -9.32
C PHE A 4 -0.48 6.05 -9.57
N SER A 5 -0.06 6.15 -10.83
CA SER A 5 1.33 6.37 -11.18
C SER A 5 1.82 7.75 -10.78
N SER A 6 0.95 8.78 -10.76
CA SER A 6 1.29 10.11 -10.19
C SER A 6 1.56 10.07 -8.69
N LEU A 7 1.03 9.07 -7.98
CA LEU A 7 1.20 8.99 -6.54
C LEU A 7 2.63 8.59 -6.11
N TYR A 8 3.44 8.07 -7.02
CA TYR A 8 4.85 7.81 -6.73
C TYR A 8 5.64 9.13 -6.69
N PRO A 9 6.53 9.32 -5.70
CA PRO A 9 7.40 10.50 -5.64
C PRO A 9 8.25 10.69 -6.88
N ARG A 10 8.63 11.93 -7.17
CA ARG A 10 9.46 12.26 -8.34
C ARG A 10 10.78 11.49 -8.31
N GLN A 11 11.17 10.95 -9.47
CA GLN A 11 12.41 10.19 -9.65
C GLN A 11 12.56 8.94 -8.77
N ARG A 12 11.51 8.53 -8.04
CA ARG A 12 11.55 7.29 -7.28
C ARG A 12 11.67 6.11 -8.23
N LEU A 13 12.65 5.26 -7.96
CA LEU A 13 12.80 3.99 -8.65
C LEU A 13 11.77 2.99 -8.15
N ILE A 14 11.05 2.39 -9.09
CA ILE A 14 9.95 1.45 -8.85
C ILE A 14 10.27 0.20 -9.65
N SER A 15 10.19 -0.97 -9.01
CA SER A 15 10.33 -2.21 -9.77
C SER A 15 9.10 -2.44 -10.64
N LYS A 16 9.27 -2.99 -11.85
CA LYS A 16 8.14 -3.31 -12.74
C LYS A 16 7.07 -4.15 -12.03
N ASN A 17 7.50 -5.15 -11.26
CA ASN A 17 6.59 -6.05 -10.55
C ASN A 17 5.81 -5.31 -9.46
N GLU A 18 6.48 -4.46 -8.67
CA GLU A 18 5.82 -3.65 -7.64
C GLU A 18 4.79 -2.68 -8.25
N LEU A 19 5.10 -2.07 -9.40
CA LEU A 19 4.19 -1.17 -10.09
C LEU A 19 2.95 -1.91 -10.60
N LYS A 20 3.13 -3.06 -11.27
CA LYS A 20 2.02 -3.88 -11.75
C LYS A 20 1.12 -4.37 -10.62
N ILE A 21 1.73 -4.90 -9.57
CA ILE A 21 1.02 -5.37 -8.37
C ILE A 21 0.27 -4.21 -7.72
N SER A 22 0.89 -3.03 -7.63
CA SER A 22 0.23 -1.82 -7.13
C SER A 22 -0.98 -1.45 -7.98
N TRP A 23 -0.88 -1.48 -9.31
CA TRP A 23 -2.03 -1.22 -10.17
C TRP A 23 -3.13 -2.27 -10.00
N VAL A 24 -2.81 -3.56 -9.92
CA VAL A 24 -3.82 -4.61 -9.68
C VAL A 24 -4.54 -4.40 -8.34
N ARG A 25 -3.81 -4.03 -7.29
CA ARG A 25 -4.38 -3.77 -5.96
C ARG A 25 -5.18 -2.47 -5.90
N ASN A 26 -4.82 -1.46 -6.67
CA ASN A 26 -5.44 -0.13 -6.60
C ASN A 26 -6.50 0.11 -7.69
N CYS A 27 -6.53 -0.71 -8.75
CA CYS A 27 -7.50 -0.58 -9.84
C CYS A 27 -8.68 -1.54 -9.60
N PHE A 28 -9.91 -1.01 -9.73
CA PHE A 28 -11.19 -1.73 -9.71
C PHE A 28 -11.35 -2.71 -10.88
N LEU A 29 -10.37 -3.57 -11.15
CA LEU A 29 -10.52 -4.60 -12.17
C LEU A 29 -11.52 -5.61 -11.64
N LYS A 30 -12.76 -5.55 -12.18
CA LYS A 30 -13.90 -6.43 -11.88
C LYS A 30 -13.66 -7.88 -12.35
N ASN A 31 -12.45 -8.39 -12.20
CA ASN A 31 -12.09 -9.72 -12.65
C ASN A 31 -11.57 -10.51 -11.48
N ASP A 32 -12.23 -11.64 -11.22
CA ASP A 32 -11.93 -12.51 -10.09
C ASP A 32 -10.63 -13.29 -10.26
N ARG A 33 -9.83 -13.07 -11.32
CA ARG A 33 -8.58 -13.77 -11.59
C ARG A 33 -7.36 -12.84 -11.59
N MET A 34 -6.55 -12.90 -10.53
CA MET A 34 -5.36 -12.06 -10.35
C MET A 34 -4.31 -12.22 -11.45
N ASN A 35 -4.14 -13.42 -12.00
CA ASN A 35 -3.23 -13.65 -13.13
C ASN A 35 -3.63 -12.85 -14.38
N MET A 36 -4.93 -12.76 -14.68
CA MET A 36 -5.43 -11.97 -15.80
C MET A 36 -5.26 -10.48 -15.55
N MET A 37 -5.48 -10.03 -14.31
CA MET A 37 -5.22 -8.65 -13.92
C MET A 37 -3.74 -8.26 -14.05
N LEU A 38 -2.82 -9.17 -13.69
CA LEU A 38 -1.37 -8.96 -13.85
C LEU A 38 -0.94 -8.92 -15.32
N GLN A 39 -1.57 -9.73 -16.19
CA GLN A 39 -1.35 -9.67 -17.63
C GLN A 39 -1.84 -8.35 -18.22
N LEU A 40 -3.02 -7.89 -17.81
CA LEU A 40 -3.55 -6.58 -18.23
C LEU A 40 -2.65 -5.44 -17.74
N ALA A 41 -2.19 -5.50 -16.48
CA ALA A 41 -1.22 -4.54 -15.94
C ALA A 41 0.10 -4.56 -16.73
N ASP A 42 0.53 -5.70 -17.25
CA ASP A 42 1.70 -5.79 -18.13
C ASP A 42 1.47 -5.14 -19.50
N GLY A 43 0.25 -5.24 -20.04
CA GLY A 43 -0.18 -4.49 -21.23
C GLY A 43 -0.07 -2.98 -21.02
N TYR A 44 -0.69 -2.46 -19.95
CA TYR A 44 -0.59 -1.04 -19.60
C TYR A 44 0.86 -0.59 -19.35
N PHE A 45 1.67 -1.44 -18.70
CA PHE A 45 3.08 -1.16 -18.48
C PHE A 45 3.81 -0.94 -19.81
N ARG A 46 3.66 -1.87 -20.76
CA ARG A 46 4.28 -1.79 -22.09
C ARG A 46 3.85 -0.54 -22.84
N GLU A 47 2.56 -0.20 -22.79
CA GLU A 47 2.06 1.01 -23.45
C GLU A 47 2.70 2.27 -22.84
N LEU A 48 2.69 2.41 -21.52
CA LEU A 48 3.29 3.56 -20.84
C LEU A 48 4.80 3.69 -21.10
N SER A 49 5.51 2.56 -21.14
CA SER A 49 6.93 2.55 -21.50
C SER A 49 7.16 2.94 -22.96
N SER A 50 6.33 2.45 -23.90
CA SER A 50 6.45 2.79 -25.32
C SER A 50 6.26 4.29 -25.60
N ARG A 51 5.42 4.95 -24.78
CA ARG A 51 5.15 6.40 -24.86
C ARG A 51 6.11 7.24 -24.00
N THR A 52 7.17 6.64 -23.46
CA THR A 52 8.17 7.29 -22.59
C THR A 52 7.65 7.82 -21.26
N TYR A 53 6.43 7.44 -20.84
CA TYR A 53 5.87 7.82 -19.55
C TYR A 53 6.43 6.99 -18.38
N LEU A 54 7.01 5.83 -18.68
CA LEU A 54 7.80 5.03 -17.76
C LEU A 54 9.15 4.74 -18.40
N GLN A 55 10.22 5.22 -17.78
CA GLN A 55 11.58 5.04 -18.31
C GLN A 55 12.37 4.07 -17.43
N ALA A 56 13.14 3.19 -18.07
CA ALA A 56 14.04 2.28 -17.38
C ALA A 56 15.22 3.07 -16.81
N ALA A 57 15.65 2.73 -15.60
CA ALA A 57 16.89 3.25 -15.04
C ALA A 57 18.09 2.54 -15.68
N VAL A 58 19.07 3.31 -16.15
CA VAL A 58 20.24 2.80 -16.89
C VAL A 58 21.03 1.77 -16.07
N ASP A 59 21.16 1.99 -14.76
CA ASP A 59 22.07 1.21 -13.91
C ASP A 59 21.38 0.14 -13.04
N LYS A 60 20.06 -0.07 -13.20
CA LYS A 60 19.32 -1.01 -12.35
C LYS A 60 18.33 -1.84 -13.15
N ASN A 61 18.64 -3.13 -13.26
CA ASN A 61 17.74 -4.11 -13.87
C ASN A 61 16.34 -4.05 -13.24
N ASN A 62 15.33 -4.00 -14.10
CA ASN A 62 13.92 -4.01 -13.75
C ASN A 62 13.44 -2.82 -12.89
N ALA A 63 14.21 -1.73 -12.83
CA ALA A 63 13.83 -0.49 -12.17
C ALA A 63 13.39 0.57 -13.18
N TYR A 64 12.27 1.22 -12.88
CA TYR A 64 11.66 2.24 -13.72
C TYR A 64 11.34 3.48 -12.89
N TYR A 65 11.18 4.61 -13.55
CA TYR A 65 10.70 5.83 -12.94
C TYR A 65 9.74 6.56 -13.87
N VAL A 66 8.92 7.43 -13.29
CA VAL A 66 8.06 8.35 -14.04
C VAL A 66 8.85 9.64 -14.26
N PRO A 67 9.19 10.02 -15.51
CA PRO A 67 9.89 11.27 -15.79
C PRO A 67 9.08 12.48 -15.34
N LYS A 68 9.76 13.61 -15.05
CA LYS A 68 9.13 14.83 -14.53
C LYS A 68 7.91 15.27 -15.35
N MET A 69 8.02 15.32 -16.67
CA MET A 69 6.93 15.76 -17.54
C MET A 69 5.72 14.81 -17.50
N ALA A 70 5.97 13.49 -17.47
CA ALA A 70 4.91 12.50 -17.30
C ALA A 70 4.25 12.62 -15.92
N HIS A 71 5.05 12.87 -14.88
CA HIS A 71 4.58 13.06 -13.52
C HIS A 71 3.67 14.28 -13.38
N ASP A 72 4.08 15.41 -13.95
CA ASP A 72 3.31 16.65 -13.95
C ASP A 72 1.98 16.48 -14.70
N LEU A 73 2.01 15.80 -15.84
CA LEU A 73 0.80 15.43 -16.60
C LEU A 73 -0.13 14.52 -15.78
N PHE A 74 0.41 13.48 -15.14
CA PHE A 74 -0.40 12.56 -14.35
C PHE A 74 -1.01 13.26 -13.14
N ARG A 75 -0.27 14.18 -12.50
CA ARG A 75 -0.80 15.00 -11.40
C ARG A 75 -1.92 15.91 -11.86
N PHE A 76 -1.78 16.55 -13.03
CA PHE A 76 -2.83 17.37 -13.61
C PHE A 76 -4.15 16.60 -13.76
N PHE A 77 -4.09 15.36 -14.28
CA PHE A 77 -5.29 14.52 -14.42
C PHE A 77 -5.78 13.88 -13.12
N ALA A 78 -4.88 13.61 -12.17
CA ALA A 78 -5.25 13.00 -10.90
C ALA A 78 -5.99 14.01 -9.98
N GLY A 79 -5.72 15.31 -10.13
CA GLY A 79 -6.37 16.36 -9.36
C GLY A 79 -6.09 16.27 -7.86
N GLU A 80 -6.95 16.89 -7.06
CA GLU A 80 -6.77 17.00 -5.60
C GLU A 80 -7.14 15.72 -4.81
N GLU A 81 -7.75 14.73 -5.47
CA GLU A 81 -8.13 13.46 -4.82
C GLU A 81 -6.92 12.53 -4.59
N TYR A 82 -5.83 12.76 -5.32
CA TYR A 82 -4.62 11.95 -5.34
C TYR A 82 -3.42 12.77 -4.88
N LEU A 83 -2.95 12.53 -3.66
CA LEU A 83 -1.86 13.28 -3.06
C LEU A 83 -0.66 12.39 -2.76
N THR A 84 0.50 12.73 -3.33
CA THR A 84 1.79 12.34 -2.75
C THR A 84 2.24 13.48 -1.86
N VAL A 85 2.48 13.22 -0.58
CA VAL A 85 3.05 14.26 0.27
C VAL A 85 4.52 14.40 -0.11
N GLU A 86 4.84 15.49 -0.79
CA GLU A 86 6.19 16.03 -0.92
C GLU A 86 6.27 17.44 -0.25
N MET A 87 5.30 17.81 0.60
CA MET A 87 4.98 19.22 0.88
C MET A 87 4.77 19.59 2.37
N PRO A 88 5.14 20.82 2.78
CA PRO A 88 4.89 21.41 4.11
C PRO A 88 3.43 21.84 4.39
N ASN A 89 2.53 21.79 3.40
CA ASN A 89 1.20 22.45 3.47
C ASN A 89 0.05 21.54 3.97
N GLY A 90 0.33 20.34 4.48
CA GLY A 90 -0.68 19.44 5.06
C GLY A 90 -1.50 18.62 4.03
N ILE A 91 -2.49 17.85 4.54
CA ILE A 91 -3.35 16.96 3.74
C ILE A 91 -4.70 17.67 3.47
N SER A 92 -5.05 17.84 2.19
CA SER A 92 -6.33 18.45 1.79
C SER A 92 -7.54 17.59 2.20
N LEU A 93 -8.66 18.23 2.57
CA LEU A 93 -9.95 17.57 2.87
C LEU A 93 -10.48 16.72 1.71
N LYS A 94 -10.14 17.07 0.47
CA LYS A 94 -10.57 16.32 -0.71
C LYS A 94 -9.72 15.08 -1.00
N THR A 95 -8.58 14.93 -0.33
CA THR A 95 -7.67 13.80 -0.56
C THR A 95 -8.38 12.49 -0.25
N ARG A 96 -8.38 11.56 -1.21
CA ARG A 96 -8.91 10.19 -1.07
C ARG A 96 -7.83 9.15 -1.16
N HIS A 97 -6.74 9.44 -1.87
CA HIS A 97 -5.64 8.51 -2.07
C HIS A 97 -4.33 9.20 -1.66
N LEU A 98 -3.70 8.69 -0.61
CA LEU A 98 -2.50 9.28 -0.01
C LEU A 98 -1.33 8.31 -0.10
N PHE A 99 -0.24 8.74 -0.75
CA PHE A 99 1.04 8.03 -0.74
C PHE A 99 2.05 8.88 0.04
N LEU A 100 2.58 8.30 1.11
CA LEU A 100 3.50 8.96 2.01
C LEU A 100 4.88 8.32 1.93
N ASP A 101 5.88 9.06 1.45
CA ASP A 101 7.27 8.63 1.47
C ASP A 101 8.00 9.19 2.67
N TYR A 102 8.33 8.33 3.64
CA TYR A 102 8.98 8.78 4.86
C TYR A 102 10.37 9.36 4.61
N LYS A 103 11.14 8.77 3.71
CA LYS A 103 12.52 9.21 3.46
C LYS A 103 12.53 10.64 2.92
N VAL A 104 11.62 10.93 2.00
CA VAL A 104 11.48 12.27 1.39
C VAL A 104 10.98 13.29 2.42
N ASN A 105 10.07 12.90 3.30
CA ASN A 105 9.45 13.81 4.26
C ASN A 105 10.08 13.78 5.66
N ARG A 106 11.23 13.11 5.84
CA ARG A 106 11.88 12.97 7.16
C ARG A 106 12.15 14.33 7.82
N VAL A 107 12.49 15.34 7.02
CA VAL A 107 12.73 16.70 7.50
C VAL A 107 11.42 17.40 7.91
N LEU A 108 10.34 17.17 7.17
CA LEU A 108 9.02 17.76 7.43
C LEU A 108 8.34 17.16 8.67
N PHE A 109 8.50 15.86 8.90
CA PHE A 109 7.88 15.19 10.04
C PHE A 109 8.75 15.18 11.30
N GLY A 110 10.05 15.45 11.20
CA GLY A 110 10.96 15.37 12.34
C GLY A 110 10.87 14.01 13.04
N ALA A 111 10.71 14.01 14.37
CA ALA A 111 10.40 12.82 15.16
C ALA A 111 8.89 12.59 15.41
N ALA A 112 8.03 13.49 14.90
CA ALA A 112 6.59 13.46 15.14
C ALA A 112 5.87 12.58 14.10
N SER A 113 4.75 11.98 14.52
CA SER A 113 3.89 11.22 13.60
C SER A 113 3.27 12.17 12.55
N PRO A 114 3.27 11.82 11.26
CA PRO A 114 2.60 12.61 10.20
C PRO A 114 1.07 12.66 10.34
N PHE A 115 0.52 11.96 11.34
CA PHE A 115 -0.91 11.74 11.54
C PHE A 115 -1.39 12.22 12.91
N GLN A 116 -0.98 13.41 13.36
CA GLN A 116 -1.43 13.99 14.64
C GLN A 116 -2.93 14.33 14.65
N GLU A 117 -3.47 14.63 15.83
CA GLU A 117 -4.83 15.13 16.03
C GLU A 117 -5.06 16.35 15.10
N ASN A 118 -6.17 16.37 14.36
CA ASN A 118 -6.50 17.25 13.21
C ASN A 118 -6.08 16.77 11.82
N SER A 119 -5.51 15.57 11.69
CA SER A 119 -5.37 14.93 10.39
C SER A 119 -6.76 14.52 9.86
N HIS A 120 -7.28 15.29 8.90
CA HIS A 120 -8.44 14.89 8.10
C HIS A 120 -8.03 13.75 7.18
N ILE A 121 -7.90 12.55 7.74
CA ILE A 121 -7.51 11.33 7.03
C ILE A 121 -8.60 10.26 7.05
N GLY A 122 -9.68 10.46 7.83
CA GLY A 122 -10.78 9.49 7.92
C GLY A 122 -11.59 9.33 6.65
N GLN A 123 -11.42 10.25 5.72
CA GLN A 123 -12.04 10.25 4.40
C GLN A 123 -11.17 9.58 3.32
N LEU A 124 -9.94 9.17 3.66
CA LEU A 124 -9.05 8.42 2.78
C LEU A 124 -9.64 7.04 2.46
N ARG A 125 -9.50 6.65 1.20
CA ARG A 125 -9.80 5.32 0.66
C ARG A 125 -8.52 4.50 0.47
N THR A 126 -7.43 5.16 0.12
CA THR A 126 -6.11 4.53 0.01
C THR A 126 -5.09 5.25 0.86
N LEU A 127 -4.32 4.48 1.62
CA LEU A 127 -3.11 4.95 2.28
C LEU A 127 -1.98 3.98 1.97
N ARG A 128 -0.91 4.48 1.36
CA ARG A 128 0.34 3.75 1.17
C ARG A 128 1.47 4.47 1.86
N LEU A 129 2.19 3.74 2.70
CA LEU A 129 3.40 4.24 3.35
C LEU A 129 4.61 3.61 2.66
N LEU A 130 5.53 4.45 2.20
CA LEU A 130 6.76 4.03 1.54
C LEU A 130 7.92 4.21 2.52
N ASP A 131 8.80 3.20 2.50
CA ASP A 131 9.99 3.10 3.34
C ASP A 131 9.71 2.91 4.85
N LYS A 132 10.78 2.58 5.57
CA LYS A 132 10.72 2.28 7.01
C LYS A 132 10.25 3.50 7.79
N MET A 133 9.17 3.33 8.54
CA MET A 133 8.54 4.35 9.38
C MET A 133 8.87 4.09 10.86
N PRO A 134 9.25 5.11 11.64
CA PRO A 134 9.35 4.97 13.09
C PRO A 134 7.94 5.03 13.70
N PHE A 135 7.27 3.89 13.79
CA PHE A 135 6.03 3.79 14.56
C PHE A 135 6.32 3.71 16.07
N SER A 136 6.66 4.83 16.70
CA SER A 136 6.74 4.97 18.16
C SER A 136 5.33 5.00 18.79
N GLY A 137 4.56 3.92 18.63
CA GLY A 137 3.18 3.81 19.14
C GLY A 137 2.08 4.46 18.27
N GLY A 138 2.45 5.26 17.27
CA GLY A 138 1.51 6.01 16.42
C GLY A 138 0.63 5.19 15.47
N LEU A 139 0.97 3.93 15.18
CA LEU A 139 0.17 3.08 14.27
C LEU A 139 -1.25 2.82 14.81
N SER A 140 -1.38 2.73 16.15
CA SER A 140 -2.67 2.52 16.83
C SER A 140 -3.62 3.70 16.60
N ASN A 141 -3.10 4.93 16.66
CA ASN A 141 -3.90 6.14 16.43
C ASN A 141 -4.23 6.30 14.95
N LEU A 142 -3.25 6.07 14.07
CA LEU A 142 -3.46 6.06 12.63
C LEU A 142 -4.61 5.14 12.22
N VAL A 143 -4.58 3.88 12.67
CA VAL A 143 -5.61 2.90 12.35
C VAL A 143 -7.00 3.32 12.84
N ARG A 144 -7.09 3.99 14.01
CA ARG A 144 -8.37 4.51 14.53
C ARG A 144 -8.95 5.62 13.66
N SER A 145 -8.10 6.46 13.09
CA SER A 145 -8.54 7.60 12.28
C SER A 145 -8.97 7.21 10.87
N LEU A 146 -8.57 6.04 10.35
CA LEU A 146 -8.78 5.61 8.96
C LEU A 146 -10.05 4.77 8.74
N ALA A 147 -11.20 5.29 9.16
CA ALA A 147 -12.47 4.55 9.16
C ALA A 147 -12.97 4.16 7.74
N SER A 148 -12.75 5.00 6.72
CA SER A 148 -13.24 4.78 5.35
C SER A 148 -12.26 4.05 4.43
N LEU A 149 -11.14 3.56 4.97
CA LEU A 149 -10.04 3.05 4.16
C LEU A 149 -10.39 1.71 3.53
N THR A 150 -10.19 1.60 2.21
CA THR A 150 -10.40 0.37 1.43
C THR A 150 -9.08 -0.33 1.11
N LEU A 151 -7.98 0.43 0.99
CA LEU A 151 -6.65 -0.11 0.75
C LEU A 151 -5.64 0.47 1.75
N PHE A 152 -5.03 -0.40 2.54
CA PHE A 152 -3.94 -0.06 3.43
C PHE A 152 -2.66 -0.78 3.01
N ASP A 153 -1.69 0.00 2.52
CA ASP A 153 -0.39 -0.52 2.14
C ASP A 153 0.69 -0.08 3.14
N LEU A 154 1.11 -1.06 3.93
CA LEU A 154 2.16 -0.98 4.94
C LEU A 154 3.36 -1.85 4.52
N GLY A 155 3.58 -2.11 3.22
CA GLY A 155 4.71 -2.90 2.76
C GLY A 155 6.06 -2.24 3.09
N LYS A 156 7.04 -3.02 3.59
CA LYS A 156 8.41 -2.57 3.88
C LYS A 156 8.53 -1.40 4.89
N VAL A 157 7.54 -1.21 5.77
CA VAL A 157 7.55 -0.10 6.75
C VAL A 157 8.23 -0.44 8.07
N GLY A 158 8.56 -1.71 8.31
CA GLY A 158 9.26 -2.18 9.51
C GLY A 158 8.36 -2.51 10.70
N ILE A 159 7.07 -2.76 10.50
CA ILE A 159 6.14 -3.13 11.58
C ILE A 159 6.37 -4.57 12.05
N ARG A 160 6.22 -4.79 13.36
CA ARG A 160 6.33 -6.13 13.98
C ARG A 160 4.97 -6.75 14.32
N ALA A 161 3.95 -5.92 14.46
CA ALA A 161 2.57 -6.32 14.71
C ALA A 161 1.63 -5.20 14.25
N LEU A 162 0.38 -5.57 13.94
CA LEU A 162 -0.71 -4.63 13.77
C LEU A 162 -1.38 -4.32 15.12
N PRO A 163 -1.93 -3.12 15.34
CA PRO A 163 -2.69 -2.83 16.55
C PRO A 163 -4.05 -3.54 16.54
N LYS A 164 -4.57 -3.92 17.72
CA LYS A 164 -5.91 -4.52 17.88
C LYS A 164 -7.03 -3.69 17.24
N ALA A 165 -6.84 -2.37 17.12
CA ALA A 165 -7.77 -1.45 16.49
C ALA A 165 -8.03 -1.74 15.01
N VAL A 166 -7.19 -2.55 14.33
CA VAL A 166 -7.37 -2.91 12.91
C VAL A 166 -8.73 -3.54 12.64
N LYS A 167 -9.31 -4.26 13.62
CA LYS A 167 -10.66 -4.84 13.52
C LYS A 167 -11.76 -3.81 13.22
N ASN A 168 -11.52 -2.52 13.49
CA ASN A 168 -12.48 -1.45 13.27
C ASN A 168 -12.52 -0.96 11.81
N MET A 169 -11.57 -1.39 10.97
CA MET A 169 -11.48 -0.98 9.56
C MET A 169 -12.46 -1.78 8.69
N LYS A 170 -13.77 -1.59 8.90
CA LYS A 170 -14.85 -2.40 8.30
C LYS A 170 -14.92 -2.35 6.77
N HIS A 171 -14.38 -1.29 6.17
CA HIS A 171 -14.35 -1.09 4.71
C HIS A 171 -13.06 -1.57 4.06
N LEU A 172 -12.11 -2.07 4.84
CA LEU A 172 -10.81 -2.49 4.34
C LEU A 172 -10.96 -3.75 3.48
N ARG A 173 -10.54 -3.64 2.22
CA ARG A 173 -10.55 -4.72 1.23
C ARG A 173 -9.16 -5.26 1.00
N HIS A 174 -8.16 -4.39 0.92
CA HIS A 174 -6.78 -4.78 0.62
C HIS A 174 -5.85 -4.36 1.76
N LEU A 175 -5.18 -5.34 2.37
CA LEU A 175 -4.21 -5.12 3.43
C LEU A 175 -2.86 -5.68 2.99
N ILE A 176 -1.90 -4.79 2.77
CA ILE A 176 -0.55 -5.14 2.30
C ILE A 176 0.44 -4.97 3.43
N LEU A 177 1.05 -6.08 3.85
CA LEU A 177 2.01 -6.16 4.95
C LEU A 177 3.35 -6.74 4.51
N SER A 178 3.56 -6.90 3.21
CA SER A 178 4.74 -7.55 2.65
C SER A 178 6.06 -6.98 3.17
N HIS A 179 7.04 -7.86 3.31
CA HIS A 179 8.41 -7.55 3.71
C HIS A 179 8.52 -6.82 5.05
N ASN A 180 7.62 -7.12 5.99
CA ASN A 180 7.74 -6.64 7.36
C ASN A 180 8.25 -7.75 8.29
N PRO A 181 8.97 -7.40 9.38
CA PRO A 181 9.40 -8.34 10.40
C PRO A 181 8.24 -8.74 11.36
N ILE A 182 7.05 -8.98 10.82
CA ILE A 182 5.88 -9.41 11.60
C ILE A 182 6.12 -10.83 12.10
N THR A 183 5.93 -11.04 13.40
CA THR A 183 6.10 -12.36 14.03
C THR A 183 4.78 -13.10 14.20
N GLU A 184 3.71 -12.33 14.41
CA GLU A 184 2.35 -12.81 14.64
C GLU A 184 1.34 -11.90 13.95
N LEU A 185 0.28 -12.49 13.42
CA LEU A 185 -0.87 -11.76 12.91
C LEU A 185 -1.99 -11.88 13.94
N LEU A 186 -2.33 -10.77 14.60
CA LEU A 186 -3.36 -10.79 15.65
C LEU A 186 -4.69 -11.36 15.14
N THR A 187 -5.42 -12.04 16.03
CA THR A 187 -6.79 -12.53 15.76
C THR A 187 -7.75 -11.42 15.29
N SER A 188 -7.45 -10.15 15.58
CA SER A 188 -8.20 -9.00 15.06
C SER A 188 -8.16 -8.85 13.55
N VAL A 189 -7.15 -9.39 12.85
CA VAL A 189 -7.12 -9.37 11.37
C VAL A 189 -8.20 -10.29 10.79
N ALA A 190 -8.48 -11.41 11.46
CA ALA A 190 -9.57 -12.31 11.08
C ALA A 190 -10.97 -11.69 11.27
N SER A 191 -11.08 -10.54 11.94
CA SER A 191 -12.34 -9.79 12.08
C SER A 191 -12.63 -8.86 10.90
N LEU A 192 -11.74 -8.76 9.91
CA LEU A 192 -11.91 -7.91 8.74
C LEU A 192 -12.81 -8.60 7.69
N CYS A 193 -14.12 -8.57 7.91
CA CYS A 193 -15.09 -9.32 7.09
C CYS A 193 -15.13 -8.90 5.60
N SER A 194 -14.68 -7.68 5.28
CA SER A 194 -14.65 -7.14 3.91
C SER A 194 -13.30 -7.35 3.22
N LEU A 195 -12.32 -7.98 3.88
CA LEU A 195 -10.98 -8.11 3.32
C LEU A 195 -10.97 -9.12 2.17
N GLU A 196 -10.57 -8.66 1.00
CA GLU A 196 -10.47 -9.43 -0.25
C GLU A 196 -9.03 -9.89 -0.52
N ILE A 197 -8.03 -9.08 -0.15
CA ILE A 197 -6.62 -9.35 -0.38
C ILE A 197 -5.81 -9.14 0.91
N LEU A 198 -5.08 -10.17 1.31
CA LEU A 198 -4.07 -10.12 2.37
C LEU A 198 -2.70 -10.50 1.81
N ASP A 199 -1.80 -9.53 1.73
CA ASP A 199 -0.42 -9.75 1.25
C ASP A 199 0.57 -9.81 2.42
N LEU A 200 1.18 -10.97 2.60
CA LEU A 200 2.21 -11.26 3.59
C LEU A 200 3.55 -11.68 2.93
N ILE A 201 3.74 -11.42 1.63
CA ILE A 201 4.94 -11.81 0.90
C ILE A 201 6.19 -11.30 1.61
N GLY A 202 7.16 -12.17 1.84
CA GLY A 202 8.43 -11.83 2.47
C GLY A 202 8.33 -11.50 3.96
N CYS A 203 7.19 -11.74 4.62
CA CYS A 203 7.07 -11.73 6.08
C CYS A 203 7.76 -12.96 6.67
N SER A 204 9.08 -12.97 6.58
CA SER A 204 9.95 -14.13 6.85
C SER A 204 9.97 -14.55 8.32
N SER A 205 9.51 -13.68 9.22
CA SER A 205 9.43 -13.92 10.67
C SER A 205 8.07 -14.44 11.14
N LEU A 206 7.07 -14.47 10.25
CA LEU A 206 5.70 -14.83 10.59
C LEU A 206 5.60 -16.33 10.87
N LYS A 207 5.19 -16.70 12.09
CA LYS A 207 5.18 -18.10 12.54
C LYS A 207 3.87 -18.81 12.23
N GLU A 208 2.76 -18.09 12.30
CA GLU A 208 1.42 -18.65 12.17
C GLU A 208 0.44 -17.61 11.64
N LEU A 209 -0.64 -18.09 11.05
CA LEU A 209 -1.82 -17.29 10.71
C LEU A 209 -2.84 -17.39 11.85
N PRO A 210 -3.72 -16.39 12.02
CA PRO A 210 -4.75 -16.47 13.04
C PRO A 210 -5.68 -17.66 12.76
N GLN A 211 -6.04 -18.42 13.79
CA GLN A 211 -6.89 -19.62 13.62
C GLN A 211 -8.18 -19.34 12.82
N LYS A 212 -8.78 -18.17 13.02
CA LYS A 212 -10.02 -17.76 12.36
C LYS A 212 -9.84 -17.20 10.94
N ILE A 213 -8.67 -17.35 10.31
CA ILE A 213 -8.44 -16.81 8.96
C ILE A 213 -9.37 -17.45 7.92
N ASN A 214 -9.78 -18.71 8.14
CA ASN A 214 -10.78 -19.41 7.33
C ASN A 214 -12.20 -18.80 7.44
N GLN A 215 -12.48 -18.01 8.48
CA GLN A 215 -13.77 -17.33 8.67
C GLN A 215 -13.88 -16.02 7.88
N MET A 216 -12.81 -15.61 7.18
CA MET A 216 -12.79 -14.39 6.38
C MET A 216 -13.49 -14.61 5.04
N SER A 217 -14.82 -14.55 5.04
CA SER A 217 -15.68 -14.91 3.89
C SER A 217 -15.42 -14.12 2.61
N SER A 218 -14.91 -12.89 2.70
CA SER A 218 -14.58 -12.07 1.52
C SER A 218 -13.16 -12.31 1.00
N LEU A 219 -12.31 -13.07 1.71
CA LEU A 219 -10.90 -13.22 1.37
C LEU A 219 -10.75 -14.09 0.13
N ARG A 220 -10.20 -13.51 -0.92
CA ARG A 220 -9.99 -14.17 -2.23
C ARG A 220 -8.53 -14.50 -2.47
N TYR A 221 -7.64 -13.67 -1.92
CA TYR A 221 -6.20 -13.77 -2.14
C TYR A 221 -5.44 -13.67 -0.83
N LEU A 222 -4.73 -14.74 -0.51
CA LEU A 222 -3.78 -14.81 0.61
C LEU A 222 -2.39 -15.12 0.04
N GLU A 223 -1.50 -14.13 0.09
CA GLU A 223 -0.16 -14.25 -0.48
C GLU A 223 0.89 -14.50 0.61
N LEU A 224 1.47 -15.69 0.60
CA LEU A 224 2.43 -16.19 1.61
C LEU A 224 3.84 -16.42 1.04
N GLY A 225 4.13 -15.93 -0.16
CA GLY A 225 5.43 -16.15 -0.80
C GLY A 225 6.58 -15.68 0.11
N GLY A 226 7.51 -16.56 0.48
CA GLY A 226 8.64 -16.21 1.34
C GLY A 226 8.35 -16.13 2.85
N THR A 227 7.17 -16.56 3.32
CA THR A 227 6.86 -16.72 4.75
C THR A 227 7.30 -18.10 5.27
N HIS A 228 8.61 -18.36 5.24
CA HIS A 228 9.19 -19.69 5.47
C HIS A 228 8.99 -20.28 6.88
N LYS A 229 8.52 -19.51 7.86
CA LYS A 229 8.28 -19.99 9.23
C LYS A 229 6.85 -20.48 9.48
N ILE A 230 5.92 -20.24 8.55
CA ILE A 230 4.58 -20.82 8.61
C ILE A 230 4.69 -22.31 8.30
N ARG A 231 4.33 -23.16 9.26
CA ARG A 231 4.43 -24.62 9.14
C ARG A 231 3.13 -25.28 8.69
N SER A 232 2.01 -24.65 8.99
CA SER A 232 0.67 -25.14 8.65
C SER A 232 -0.28 -23.98 8.41
N LEU A 233 -1.31 -24.24 7.61
CA LEU A 233 -2.46 -23.35 7.50
C LEU A 233 -3.47 -23.73 8.60
N PRO A 234 -4.19 -22.77 9.18
CA PRO A 234 -5.30 -23.05 10.07
C PRO A 234 -6.39 -23.88 9.38
N GLU A 235 -7.01 -24.79 10.13
CA GLU A 235 -8.23 -25.50 9.73
C GLU A 235 -9.41 -24.53 9.61
#